data_AF-A0A497DUK3-F1
#
_entry.id   AF-A0A497DUK3-F1
#
_cell.length_a   1.000
_cell.length_b   1.000
_cell.length_c   1.000
_cell.angle_alpha   90.00
_cell.angle_beta   90.00
_cell.angle_gamma   90.00
#
_symmetry.space_group_name_H-M   'P 1'
#
loop_
_entity.id
_entity.type
_entity.pdbx_description
1 polymer ?
#
loop_
_entity_poly.entity_id
_entity_poly.type
_entity_poly.pdbx_seq_one_letter_code
_entity_poly.pdbx_strand_id
1 'polypeptide(L)'
;PSWREKLSAFLPYRQVAVAMATAAVVLLVVLGINYFHQPSNPQFVITDDQVRGESITLISPVIDINSIPTKFRWNSLGDNVKYYRVYIYNHELIWSTQTEDNFIILPEEVKKKLTAGEKYSWQVKAFSEDGHLVAVSSRVQFKVMNSQ
;
A
#
# COMPACT_ATOMS: atom_id res chain seq x y z
N PRO A 1 -25.70 59.08 40.83
CA PRO A 1 -24.49 58.23 40.85
C PRO A 1 -24.62 57.06 39.88
N SER A 2 -23.73 56.97 38.90
CA SER A 2 -23.81 56.00 37.81
C SER A 2 -23.30 54.62 38.27
N TRP A 3 -23.91 53.54 37.78
CA TRP A 3 -23.52 52.16 38.15
C TRP A 3 -22.03 51.83 37.87
N ARG A 4 -21.40 52.59 36.97
CA ARG A 4 -19.98 52.49 36.62
C ARG A 4 -19.05 52.97 37.72
N GLU A 5 -19.45 53.98 38.49
CA GLU A 5 -18.68 54.50 39.63
C GLU A 5 -18.70 53.55 40.83
N LYS A 6 -19.76 52.73 40.96
CA LYS A 6 -19.82 51.68 41.98
C LYS A 6 -18.90 50.50 41.64
N LEU A 7 -18.73 50.15 40.36
CA LEU A 7 -17.87 49.03 39.96
C LEU A 7 -16.37 49.34 40.09
N SER A 8 -15.96 50.58 39.83
CA SER A 8 -14.56 51.01 40.00
C SER A 8 -14.13 51.09 41.46
N ALA A 9 -15.08 51.18 42.40
CA ALA A 9 -14.79 51.18 43.84
C ALA A 9 -14.62 49.78 44.46
N PHE A 10 -15.13 48.73 43.80
CA PHE A 10 -15.12 47.35 44.33
C PHE A 10 -13.98 46.47 43.82
N LEU A 11 -13.25 46.90 42.79
CA LEU A 11 -12.16 46.12 42.21
C LEU A 11 -10.87 46.93 42.29
N PRO A 12 -10.05 46.75 43.36
CA PRO A 12 -8.78 47.45 43.45
C PRO A 12 -7.92 47.04 42.25
N TYR A 13 -7.41 48.04 41.52
CA TYR A 13 -6.65 47.89 40.27
C TYR A 13 -5.60 46.76 40.29
N ARG A 14 -4.97 46.54 41.45
CA ARG A 14 -4.00 45.45 41.66
C ARG A 14 -4.60 44.04 41.56
N GLN A 15 -5.82 43.81 42.06
CA GLN A 15 -6.48 42.51 41.97
C GLN A 15 -6.89 42.17 40.54
N VAL A 16 -7.35 43.16 39.77
CA VAL A 16 -7.66 42.98 38.34
C VAL A 16 -6.39 42.68 37.54
N ALA A 17 -5.30 43.41 37.81
CA ALA A 17 -4.01 43.17 37.16
C ALA A 17 -3.48 41.76 37.46
N VAL A 18 -3.58 41.29 38.70
CA VAL A 18 -3.19 39.92 39.09
C VAL A 18 -4.07 38.88 38.41
N ALA A 19 -5.39 39.08 38.39
CA ALA A 19 -6.32 38.15 37.73
C ALA A 19 -6.03 38.02 36.22
N MET A 20 -5.78 39.14 35.54
CA MET A 20 -5.42 39.16 34.12
C MET A 20 -4.08 38.47 33.85
N ALA A 21 -3.07 38.71 34.69
CA ALA A 21 -1.78 38.04 34.59
C ALA A 21 -1.92 36.52 34.78
N THR A 22 -2.69 36.07 35.78
CA THR A 22 -2.93 34.64 35.99
C THR A 22 -3.68 34.00 34.84
N ALA A 23 -4.69 34.67 34.29
CA ALA A 23 -5.44 34.16 33.14
C ALA A 23 -4.56 34.03 31.89
N ALA A 24 -3.68 35.01 31.65
CA ALA A 24 -2.72 34.96 30.54
C ALA A 24 -1.73 33.80 30.67
N VAL A 25 -1.21 33.55 31.88
CA VAL A 25 -0.31 32.41 32.14
C VAL A 25 -1.02 31.08 31.91
N VAL A 26 -2.25 30.92 32.42
CA VAL A 26 -3.04 29.69 32.20
C VAL A 26 -3.31 29.47 30.72
N LEU A 27 -3.66 30.52 29.97
CA LEU A 27 -3.84 30.44 28.52
C LEU A 27 -2.57 29.98 27.80
N LEU A 28 -1.41 30.55 28.14
CA LEU A 28 -0.13 30.16 27.55
C LEU A 28 0.22 28.69 27.86
N VAL A 29 -0.07 28.23 29.08
CA VAL A 29 0.13 26.82 29.47
C VAL A 29 -0.78 25.89 28.66
N VAL A 30 -2.06 26.20 28.55
CA VAL A 30 -3.03 25.39 27.78
C VAL A 30 -2.67 25.36 26.30
N LEU A 31 -2.32 26.50 25.71
CA LEU A 31 -1.90 26.59 24.31
C LEU A 31 -0.59 25.84 24.06
N GLY A 32 0.37 25.94 24.99
CA GLY A 32 1.62 25.19 24.93
C GLY A 32 1.37 23.68 24.95
N ILE A 33 0.59 23.19 25.92
CA ILE A 33 0.24 21.76 26.03
C ILE A 33 -0.42 21.28 24.73
N ASN A 34 -1.37 22.02 24.18
CA ASN A 34 -2.06 21.65 22.94
C ASN A 34 -1.12 21.63 21.72
N TYR A 35 -0.19 22.58 21.62
CA TYR A 35 0.80 22.62 20.54
C TYR A 35 1.73 21.40 20.58
N PHE A 36 2.17 20.99 21.77
CA PHE A 36 3.05 19.83 21.93
C PHE A 36 2.32 18.48 21.79
N HIS A 37 1.00 18.44 21.97
CA HIS A 37 0.19 17.22 21.82
C HIS A 37 -0.45 17.07 20.43
N GLN A 38 0.05 17.77 19.40
CA GLN A 38 -0.45 17.54 18.05
C GLN A 38 -0.23 16.06 17.68
N PRO A 39 -1.30 15.28 17.46
CA PRO A 39 -1.15 13.89 17.07
C PRO A 39 -0.39 13.84 15.75
N SER A 40 0.60 12.96 15.68
CA SER A 40 1.34 12.73 14.44
C SER A 40 0.33 12.41 13.34
N ASN A 41 0.42 13.10 12.20
CA ASN A 41 -0.43 12.78 11.05
C ASN A 41 -0.28 11.28 10.75
N PRO A 42 -1.39 10.55 10.54
CA PRO A 42 -1.30 9.14 10.20
C PRO A 42 -0.42 8.99 8.96
N GLN A 43 0.66 8.20 9.09
CA GLN A 43 1.47 7.82 7.95
C GLN A 43 0.69 6.77 7.15
N PHE A 44 0.08 7.20 6.06
CA PHE A 44 -0.45 6.28 5.06
C PHE A 44 0.72 5.71 4.27
N VAL A 45 1.16 4.50 4.65
CA VAL A 45 2.09 3.72 3.84
C VAL A 45 1.29 3.04 2.75
N ILE A 46 1.38 3.54 1.52
CA ILE A 46 0.83 2.83 0.36
C ILE A 46 1.79 1.68 0.06
N THR A 47 1.40 0.46 0.45
CA THR A 47 2.07 -0.75 -0.04
C THR A 47 1.42 -1.09 -1.38
N ASP A 48 2.22 -1.10 -2.46
CA ASP A 48 1.81 -1.34 -3.86
C ASP A 48 1.25 -2.77 -4.13
N ASP A 49 0.89 -3.50 -3.09
CA ASP A 49 0.34 -4.85 -3.14
C ASP A 49 -1.04 -4.97 -2.48
N GLN A 50 -1.49 -3.97 -1.71
CA GLN A 50 -2.74 -4.04 -0.97
C GLN A 50 -3.87 -3.25 -1.65
N VAL A 51 -4.44 -3.84 -2.70
CA VAL A 51 -5.70 -3.36 -3.31
C VAL A 51 -6.91 -3.97 -2.59
N ARG A 52 -7.86 -3.14 -2.15
CA ARG A 52 -9.18 -3.61 -1.71
C ARG A 52 -9.99 -3.96 -2.96
N GLY A 53 -9.73 -5.12 -3.56
CA GLY A 53 -10.27 -5.47 -4.85
C GLY A 53 -10.26 -6.96 -5.17
N GLU A 54 -10.84 -7.26 -6.33
CA GLU A 54 -10.92 -8.57 -6.97
C GLU A 54 -9.53 -9.23 -7.07
N SER A 55 -9.44 -10.53 -6.82
CA SER A 55 -8.18 -11.28 -6.90
C SER A 55 -8.05 -11.96 -8.26
N ILE A 56 -6.87 -11.88 -8.87
CA ILE A 56 -6.58 -12.62 -10.10
C ILE A 56 -6.33 -14.09 -9.76
N THR A 57 -7.10 -15.00 -10.34
CA THR A 57 -6.88 -16.45 -10.20
C THR A 57 -5.85 -16.94 -11.22
N LEU A 58 -4.74 -17.49 -10.74
CA LEU A 58 -3.72 -18.11 -11.56
C LEU A 58 -4.14 -19.54 -11.95
N ILE A 59 -4.05 -19.88 -13.24
CA ILE A 59 -4.51 -21.18 -13.77
C ILE A 59 -3.31 -22.14 -13.95
N SER A 60 -2.22 -21.67 -14.55
CA SER A 60 -1.06 -22.50 -14.84
C SER A 60 0.18 -21.64 -15.03
N PRO A 61 1.38 -22.08 -14.57
CA PRO A 61 1.64 -23.31 -13.82
C PRO A 61 1.24 -23.20 -12.33
N VAL A 62 0.85 -24.33 -11.74
CA VAL A 62 0.55 -24.47 -10.31
C VAL A 62 1.17 -25.78 -9.78
N ILE A 63 1.72 -25.76 -8.57
CA ILE A 63 2.25 -26.96 -7.87
C ILE A 63 3.44 -27.61 -8.63
N ASP A 64 3.42 -28.93 -8.87
CA ASP A 64 4.54 -29.66 -9.42
C ASP A 64 4.29 -29.92 -10.90
N ILE A 65 5.24 -29.47 -11.73
CA ILE A 65 5.16 -29.59 -13.18
C ILE A 65 6.30 -30.48 -13.68
N ASN A 66 5.97 -31.40 -14.58
CA ASN A 66 6.92 -32.42 -15.08
C ASN A 66 7.97 -31.84 -16.05
N SER A 67 7.79 -30.60 -16.49
CA SER A 67 8.68 -29.93 -17.44
C SER A 67 8.60 -28.40 -17.28
N ILE A 68 9.58 -27.71 -17.87
CA ILE A 68 9.65 -26.24 -17.84
C ILE A 68 8.38 -25.67 -18.52
N PRO A 69 7.61 -24.81 -17.83
CA PRO A 69 6.34 -24.33 -18.34
C PRO A 69 6.59 -23.35 -19.49
N THR A 70 5.98 -23.65 -20.64
CA THR A 70 6.09 -22.79 -21.83
C THR A 70 5.06 -21.66 -21.82
N LYS A 71 3.94 -21.85 -21.12
CA LYS A 71 2.83 -20.90 -21.10
C LYS A 71 2.34 -20.69 -19.67
N PHE A 72 2.19 -19.42 -19.30
CA PHE A 72 1.60 -18.99 -18.05
C PHE A 72 0.23 -18.39 -18.36
N ARG A 73 -0.80 -18.73 -17.58
CA ARG A 73 -2.20 -18.33 -17.84
C ARG A 73 -2.94 -18.04 -16.54
N TRP A 74 -3.82 -17.04 -16.60
CA TRP A 74 -4.68 -16.62 -15.49
C TRP A 74 -6.09 -16.27 -15.99
N ASN A 75 -7.04 -16.10 -15.08
CA ASN A 75 -8.37 -15.60 -15.40
C ASN A 75 -8.30 -14.10 -15.74
N SER A 76 -8.96 -13.71 -16.83
CA SER A 76 -9.13 -12.29 -17.16
C SER A 76 -10.16 -11.66 -16.23
N LEU A 77 -9.96 -10.40 -15.86
CA LEU A 77 -10.88 -9.63 -15.00
C LEU A 77 -11.86 -8.74 -15.79
N GLY A 78 -11.89 -8.86 -17.12
CA GLY A 78 -12.79 -8.10 -17.99
C GLY A 78 -12.29 -6.69 -18.31
N ASP A 79 -13.22 -5.81 -18.72
CA ASP A 79 -12.91 -4.56 -19.44
C ASP A 79 -12.25 -3.47 -18.60
N ASN A 80 -12.23 -3.61 -17.27
CA ASN A 80 -11.60 -2.63 -16.37
C ASN A 80 -10.07 -2.76 -16.31
N VAL A 81 -9.50 -3.77 -16.97
CA VAL A 81 -8.06 -4.01 -17.03
C VAL A 81 -7.55 -3.70 -18.44
N LYS A 82 -6.58 -2.78 -18.52
CA LYS A 82 -5.90 -2.46 -19.78
C LYS A 82 -4.73 -3.40 -20.04
N TYR A 83 -3.94 -3.71 -19.02
CA TYR A 83 -2.81 -4.62 -19.15
C TYR A 83 -2.47 -5.34 -17.84
N TYR A 84 -1.74 -6.43 -17.99
CA TYR A 84 -1.19 -7.23 -16.91
C TYR A 84 0.33 -7.12 -16.88
N ARG A 85 0.91 -7.15 -15.69
CA ARG A 85 2.35 -7.42 -15.48
C ARG A 85 2.52 -8.76 -14.80
N VAL A 86 3.35 -9.59 -15.40
CA VAL A 86 3.69 -10.92 -14.90
C VAL A 86 5.08 -10.88 -14.30
N TYR A 87 5.25 -11.50 -13.15
CA TYR A 87 6.49 -11.57 -12.40
C TYR A 87 6.83 -13.01 -12.08
N ILE A 88 8.07 -13.43 -12.34
CA ILE A 88 8.59 -14.76 -12.02
C ILE A 88 9.78 -14.59 -11.08
N TYR A 89 9.79 -15.39 -10.02
CA TYR A 89 10.75 -15.31 -8.93
C TYR A 89 11.42 -16.66 -8.68
N ASN A 90 12.70 -16.61 -8.33
CA ASN A 90 13.46 -17.67 -7.65
C ASN A 90 14.16 -17.04 -6.46
N HIS A 91 13.51 -17.04 -5.29
CA HIS A 91 13.84 -16.22 -4.10
C HIS A 91 13.76 -14.69 -4.36
N GLU A 92 14.32 -14.23 -5.46
CA GLU A 92 14.29 -12.86 -5.99
C GLU A 92 13.62 -12.81 -7.37
N LEU A 93 13.32 -11.61 -7.86
CA LEU A 93 12.71 -11.42 -9.18
C LEU A 93 13.72 -11.78 -10.28
N ILE A 94 13.40 -12.79 -11.10
CA ILE A 94 14.28 -13.23 -12.19
C ILE A 94 13.81 -12.75 -13.56
N TRP A 95 12.51 -12.48 -13.71
CA TRP A 95 11.93 -12.01 -14.95
C TRP A 95 10.57 -11.35 -14.75
N SER A 96 10.26 -10.36 -15.59
CA SER A 96 8.94 -9.78 -15.67
C SER A 96 8.61 -9.32 -17.09
N THR A 97 7.33 -9.23 -17.40
CA THR A 97 6.86 -8.68 -18.68
C THR A 97 5.49 -8.03 -18.53
N GLN A 98 5.11 -7.24 -19.52
CA GLN A 98 3.78 -6.64 -19.65
C GLN A 98 3.05 -7.22 -20.86
N THR A 99 1.76 -7.50 -20.71
CA THR A 99 0.90 -8.01 -21.79
C THR A 99 -0.54 -7.53 -21.62
N GLU A 100 -1.29 -7.39 -22.71
CA GLU A 100 -2.74 -7.17 -22.66
C GLU A 100 -3.51 -8.50 -22.60
N ASP A 101 -2.87 -9.60 -23.01
CA ASP A 101 -3.47 -10.94 -22.95
C ASP A 101 -3.49 -11.50 -21.54
N ASN A 102 -4.39 -12.47 -21.29
CA ASN A 102 -4.43 -13.24 -20.03
C ASN A 102 -3.47 -14.43 -20.00
N PHE A 103 -2.44 -14.39 -20.84
CA PHE A 103 -1.37 -15.38 -20.88
C PHE A 103 -0.06 -14.76 -21.34
N ILE A 104 1.05 -15.42 -21.02
CA ILE A 104 2.34 -15.19 -21.66
C ILE A 104 2.96 -16.50 -22.13
N ILE A 105 3.73 -16.41 -23.20
CA ILE A 105 4.63 -17.46 -23.64
C ILE A 105 6.01 -17.10 -23.09
N LEU A 106 6.62 -18.03 -22.38
CA LEU A 106 7.91 -17.80 -21.77
C LEU A 106 9.01 -17.78 -22.85
N PRO A 107 9.81 -16.71 -22.98
CA PRO A 107 10.90 -16.66 -23.94
C PRO A 107 11.96 -17.72 -23.65
N GLU A 108 12.63 -18.22 -24.70
CA GLU A 108 13.66 -19.26 -24.56
C GLU A 108 14.81 -18.86 -23.63
N GLU A 109 15.16 -17.57 -23.60
CA GLU A 109 16.16 -17.01 -22.70
C GLU A 109 15.80 -17.18 -21.22
N VAL A 110 14.51 -17.09 -20.91
CA VAL A 110 13.99 -17.24 -19.53
C VAL A 110 13.80 -18.72 -19.21
N LYS A 111 13.39 -19.55 -20.18
CA LYS A 111 13.34 -21.01 -20.01
C LYS A 111 14.70 -21.57 -19.61
N LYS A 112 15.79 -21.08 -20.20
CA LYS A 112 17.17 -21.46 -19.84
C LYS A 112 17.57 -21.09 -18.40
N LYS A 113 16.90 -20.12 -17.78
CA LYS A 113 17.10 -19.74 -16.38
C LYS A 113 16.29 -20.61 -15.41
N LEU A 114 15.29 -21.33 -15.91
CA LEU A 114 14.49 -22.27 -15.12
C LEU A 114 15.18 -23.63 -15.12
N THR A 115 15.66 -24.04 -13.96
CA THR A 115 16.38 -25.29 -13.73
C THR A 115 15.45 -26.33 -13.13
N ALA A 116 15.55 -27.57 -13.59
CA ALA A 116 14.84 -28.68 -12.99
C ALA A 116 15.31 -28.93 -11.55
N GLY A 117 14.37 -29.29 -10.67
CA GLY A 117 14.58 -29.50 -9.24
C GLY A 117 14.34 -28.25 -8.38
N GLU A 118 14.34 -27.06 -8.97
CA GLU A 118 14.15 -25.80 -8.25
C GLU A 118 12.68 -25.42 -8.06
N LYS A 119 12.43 -24.60 -7.02
CA LYS A 119 11.14 -24.00 -6.72
C LYS A 119 11.13 -22.56 -7.20
N TYR A 120 10.08 -22.22 -7.92
CA TYR A 120 9.82 -20.88 -8.42
C TYR A 120 8.50 -20.39 -7.85
N SER A 121 8.30 -19.09 -7.93
CA SER A 121 6.99 -18.51 -7.69
C SER A 121 6.67 -17.44 -8.71
N TRP A 122 5.40 -17.19 -8.95
CA TRP A 122 4.99 -16.18 -9.89
C TRP A 122 3.73 -15.46 -9.42
N GLN A 123 3.56 -14.25 -9.96
CA GLN A 123 2.48 -13.35 -9.59
C GLN A 123 2.07 -12.53 -10.81
N VAL A 124 0.80 -12.17 -10.87
CA VAL A 124 0.24 -11.27 -11.88
C VAL A 124 -0.37 -10.07 -11.17
N LYS A 125 -0.13 -8.88 -11.73
CA LYS A 125 -0.77 -7.63 -11.35
C LYS A 125 -1.54 -7.08 -12.54
N ALA A 126 -2.75 -6.60 -12.34
CA ALA A 126 -3.59 -6.00 -13.37
C ALA A 126 -3.66 -4.48 -13.17
N PHE A 127 -3.62 -3.74 -14.27
CA PHE A 127 -3.59 -2.28 -14.26
C PHE A 127 -4.68 -1.70 -15.17
N SER A 128 -5.24 -0.57 -14.76
CA SER A 128 -6.16 0.23 -15.57
C SER A 128 -5.42 0.99 -16.67
N GLU A 129 -6.17 1.65 -17.55
CA GLU A 129 -5.61 2.52 -18.60
C GLU A 129 -4.77 3.66 -18.01
N ASP A 130 -5.22 4.24 -16.90
CA ASP A 130 -4.51 5.29 -16.16
C ASP A 130 -3.26 4.78 -15.40
N GLY A 131 -2.99 3.47 -15.47
CA GLY A 131 -1.86 2.82 -14.81
C GLY A 131 -2.08 2.52 -13.32
N HIS A 132 -3.32 2.64 -12.83
CA HIS A 132 -3.63 2.28 -11.45
C HIS A 132 -3.69 0.77 -11.28
N LEU A 133 -3.20 0.28 -10.15
CA LEU A 133 -3.27 -1.14 -9.81
C LEU A 133 -4.73 -1.51 -9.49
N VAL A 134 -5.31 -2.39 -10.30
CA VAL A 134 -6.70 -2.83 -10.18
C VAL A 134 -6.81 -4.08 -9.32
N ALA A 135 -5.91 -5.05 -9.55
CA ALA A 135 -5.95 -6.34 -8.89
C ALA A 135 -4.56 -6.96 -8.81
N VAL A 136 -4.38 -7.83 -7.81
CA VAL A 136 -3.15 -8.59 -7.59
C VAL A 136 -3.50 -10.05 -7.37
N SER A 137 -2.76 -10.96 -7.99
CA SER A 137 -2.87 -12.39 -7.69
C SER A 137 -2.14 -12.72 -6.40
N SER A 138 -2.57 -13.78 -5.72
CA SER A 138 -1.67 -14.45 -4.78
C SER A 138 -0.39 -14.90 -5.49
N ARG A 139 0.70 -14.98 -4.75
CA ARG A 139 1.96 -15.53 -5.25
C ARG A 139 1.89 -17.05 -5.21
N VAL A 140 1.84 -17.70 -6.37
CA VAL A 140 1.75 -19.16 -6.47
C VAL A 140 3.12 -19.75 -6.71
N GLN A 141 3.43 -20.81 -5.97
CA GLN A 141 4.67 -21.55 -6.10
C GLN A 141 4.48 -22.72 -7.07
N PHE A 142 5.53 -23.01 -7.82
CA PHE A 142 5.63 -24.24 -8.60
C PHE A 142 7.05 -24.82 -8.54
N LYS A 143 7.17 -26.14 -8.68
CA LYS A 143 8.45 -26.83 -8.78
C LYS A 143 8.59 -27.46 -10.16
N VAL A 144 9.71 -27.19 -10.82
CA VAL A 144 10.04 -27.89 -12.06
C VAL A 144 10.63 -29.24 -11.68
N MET A 145 9.95 -30.33 -11.99
CA MET A 145 10.49 -31.67 -11.79
C MET A 145 11.41 -32.05 -12.93
N ASN A 146 12.41 -32.86 -12.63
CA ASN A 146 13.28 -33.43 -13.66
C ASN A 146 12.46 -34.52 -14.39
N SER A 147 12.19 -34.38 -15.68
CA SER A 147 11.68 -35.51 -16.44
C SER A 147 12.84 -36.51 -16.60
N GLN A 148 12.70 -37.69 -15.98
CA GLN A 148 13.59 -38.82 -16.25
C GLN A 148 13.44 -39.28 -17.70
#